data_AF-A0A3M1VFK1-F1
#
_entry.id   AF-A0A3M1VFK1-F1
#
_cell.length_a   1.000
_cell.length_b   1.000
_cell.length_c   1.000
_cell.angle_alpha   90.00
_cell.angle_beta   90.00
_cell.angle_gamma   90.00
#
_symmetry.space_group_name_H-M   'P 1'
#
loop_
_entity.id
_entity.type
_entity.pdbx_description
1 polymer ?
#
loop_
_entity_poly.entity_id
_entity_poly.type
_entity_poly.pdbx_seq_one_letter_code
_entity_poly.pdbx_strand_id
1 'polypeptide(L)' 'MEELHRKYKKVWARGLIVACPFGKELPDCPLREVRKLPLKERFKILEAMPEEELDRILEHHEKCSARREQEG' A
#
# COMPACT_ATOMS: atom_id res chain seq x y z
N MET A 1 -8.41 -17.00 -14.23
CA MET A 1 -7.79 -17.19 -12.90
C MET A 1 -6.93 -16.00 -12.46
N GLU A 2 -6.38 -15.20 -13.38
CA GLU A 2 -5.58 -13.99 -13.03
C GLU A 2 -6.40 -12.86 -12.39
N GLU A 3 -7.66 -12.66 -12.80
CA GLU A 3 -8.47 -11.51 -12.38
C GLU A 3 -8.84 -11.52 -10.88
N LEU A 4 -8.94 -12.71 -10.28
CA LEU A 4 -9.25 -12.87 -8.86
C LEU A 4 -8.08 -12.39 -7.99
N HIS A 5 -6.84 -12.68 -8.39
CA HIS A 5 -5.63 -12.31 -7.65
C HIS A 5 -5.41 -10.79 -7.66
N ARG A 6 -5.63 -10.14 -8.81
CA ARG A 6 -5.54 -8.68 -8.97
C ARG A 6 -6.54 -7.91 -8.10
N LYS A 7 -7.77 -8.43 -7.98
CA LYS A 7 -8.83 -7.79 -7.17
C LYS A 7 -8.48 -7.79 -5.68
N TYR A 8 -7.89 -8.87 -5.16
CA TYR A 8 -7.43 -8.92 -3.76
C TYR A 8 -6.30 -7.94 -3.48
N LYS A 9 -5.30 -7.85 -4.38
CA LYS A 9 -4.19 -6.89 -4.27
C LYS A 9 -4.69 -5.45 -4.20
N LYS A 10 -5.59 -5.06 -5.12
CA LYS A 10 -6.17 -3.70 -5.15
C LYS A 10 -6.97 -3.39 -3.87
N VAL A 11 -7.73 -4.35 -3.34
CA VAL A 11 -8.48 -4.15 -2.09
C VAL A 11 -7.53 -3.87 -0.92
N TRP A 12 -6.45 -4.64 -0.80
CA TRP A 12 -5.43 -4.43 0.24
C TRP A 12 -4.72 -3.08 0.07
N ALA A 13 -4.21 -2.81 -1.12
CA ALA A 13 -3.54 -1.55 -1.44
C ALA A 13 -4.44 -0.33 -1.22
N ARG A 14 -5.77 -0.47 -1.42
CA ARG A 14 -6.76 0.58 -1.12
C ARG A 14 -6.74 0.99 0.34
N GLY A 15 -6.67 0.03 1.26
CA GLY A 15 -6.53 0.32 2.69
C GLY A 15 -5.21 1.02 2.99
N LEU A 16 -4.11 0.52 2.42
CA LEU A 16 -2.78 1.09 2.63
C LEU A 16 -2.66 2.53 2.09
N ILE A 17 -3.35 2.88 1.00
CA ILE A 17 -3.33 4.25 0.46
C ILE A 17 -4.11 5.25 1.34
N VAL A 18 -5.07 4.77 2.13
CA VAL A 18 -5.82 5.61 3.07
C VAL A 18 -4.95 5.96 4.27
N ALA A 19 -4.36 4.96 4.92
CA ALA A 19 -3.55 5.14 6.12
C ALA A 19 -2.56 3.99 6.33
N CYS A 20 -1.54 4.23 7.17
CA CYS A 20 -0.70 3.16 7.71
C CYS A 20 -1.46 2.43 8.83
N PRO A 21 -1.55 1.08 8.83
CA PRO A 21 -2.24 0.34 9.90
C PRO A 21 -1.58 0.50 11.27
N PHE A 22 -0.30 0.90 11.32
CA PHE A 22 0.44 1.20 12.54
C PHE A 22 0.33 2.67 12.99
N GLY A 23 -0.56 3.46 12.37
CA GLY A 23 -0.79 4.88 12.69
C GLY A 23 0.29 5.84 12.20
N LYS A 24 1.55 5.40 12.07
CA LYS A 24 2.66 6.22 11.55
C LYS A 24 3.53 5.42 10.58
N GLU A 25 3.56 5.83 9.33
CA GLU A 25 4.51 5.28 8.36
C GLU A 25 5.97 5.59 8.70
N LEU A 26 6.85 4.71 8.26
CA LEU A 26 8.28 4.95 8.31
C LEU A 26 8.72 5.89 7.17
N PRO A 27 9.87 6.58 7.30
CA PRO A 27 10.33 7.54 6.32
C PRO A 27 10.50 6.98 4.89
N ASP A 28 10.79 5.68 4.80
CA ASP A 28 11.02 4.89 3.59
C ASP A 28 9.72 4.29 2.98
N CYS A 29 8.55 4.57 3.55
CA CYS A 29 7.29 4.05 3.04
C CYS A 29 6.95 4.65 1.66
N PRO A 30 6.73 3.84 0.61
CA PRO A 30 6.46 4.33 -0.74
C PRO A 30 5.13 5.10 -0.84
N LEU A 31 4.19 4.84 0.06
CA LEU A 31 2.89 5.51 0.10
C LEU A 31 2.89 6.83 0.86
N ARG A 32 4.02 7.23 1.46
CA ARG A 32 4.12 8.46 2.26
C ARG A 32 3.72 9.71 1.47
N GLU A 33 4.25 9.87 0.26
CA GLU A 33 3.93 11.01 -0.59
C GLU A 33 2.51 10.92 -1.17
N VAL A 34 2.06 9.70 -1.49
CA VAL A 34 0.69 9.46 -1.98
C VAL A 34 -0.34 9.86 -0.92
N ARG A 35 -0.07 9.57 0.36
CA ARG A 35 -0.95 9.91 1.49
C ARG A 35 -1.03 11.41 1.79
N LYS A 36 -0.18 12.26 1.19
CA LYS A 36 -0.33 13.72 1.27
C LYS A 36 -1.37 14.28 0.31
N LEU A 37 -1.71 13.53 -0.74
CA LEU A 37 -2.68 13.96 -1.74
C LEU A 37 -4.12 13.90 -1.21
N PRO A 38 -5.07 14.64 -1.80
CA PRO A 38 -6.49 14.46 -1.52
C PRO A 38 -6.93 13.03 -1.80
N LEU A 39 -7.84 12.49 -0.98
CA LEU A 39 -8.27 11.09 -1.04
C LEU A 39 -8.70 10.63 -2.46
N LYS A 40 -9.41 11.49 -3.19
CA LYS A 40 -9.83 11.24 -4.57
C LYS A 40 -8.65 10.99 -5.51
N GLU A 41 -7.57 11.77 -5.39
CA GLU A 41 -6.37 11.60 -6.22
C GLU A 41 -5.61 10.32 -5.86
N ARG A 42 -5.60 9.92 -4.59
CA ARG A 42 -4.99 8.64 -4.19
C ARG A 42 -5.66 7.45 -4.87
N PHE A 43 -7.00 7.43 -4.93
CA PHE A 43 -7.71 6.35 -5.60
C PHE A 43 -7.51 6.37 -7.12
N LYS A 44 -7.40 7.54 -7.75
CA LYS A 44 -7.02 7.62 -9.17
C LYS A 44 -5.64 7.00 -9.41
N ILE A 45 -4.66 7.30 -8.55
CA ILE A 45 -3.32 6.72 -8.62
C ILE A 45 -3.40 5.20 -8.50
N LEU A 46 -4.13 4.69 -7.49
CA LEU A 46 -4.30 3.25 -7.30
C LEU A 46 -4.93 2.56 -8.51
N GLU A 47 -5.95 3.17 -9.13
CA GLU A 47 -6.63 2.55 -10.27
C GLU A 47 -5.75 2.50 -11.52
N ALA A 48 -4.92 3.52 -11.72
CA ALA A 48 -3.95 3.61 -12.81
C ALA A 48 -2.64 2.85 -12.53
N MET A 49 -2.46 2.32 -11.32
CA MET A 49 -1.23 1.67 -10.91
C MET A 49 -1.04 0.32 -11.64
N PRO A 50 0.12 0.08 -12.25
CA PRO A 50 0.44 -1.22 -12.83
C PRO A 50 0.60 -2.27 -11.72
N GLU A 51 0.44 -3.54 -12.07
CA GLU A 51 0.38 -4.62 -11.08
C GLU A 51 1.72 -4.79 -10.34
N GLU A 52 2.83 -4.56 -11.03
CA GLU A 52 4.18 -4.66 -10.49
C GLU A 52 4.43 -3.61 -9.39
N GLU A 53 3.81 -2.42 -9.50
CA GLU A 53 3.89 -1.40 -8.45
C GLU A 53 3.00 -1.75 -7.25
N LEU A 54 1.83 -2.38 -7.50
CA LEU A 54 1.00 -2.92 -6.41
C LEU A 54 1.77 -3.98 -5.63
N ASP A 55 2.48 -4.88 -6.32
CA ASP A 55 3.28 -5.93 -5.71
C ASP A 55 4.40 -5.33 -4.85
N ARG A 56 5.13 -4.32 -5.35
CA ARG A 56 6.15 -3.62 -4.57
C ARG A 56 5.60 -2.97 -3.31
N ILE A 57 4.42 -2.37 -3.36
CA ILE A 57 3.78 -1.76 -2.20
C ILE A 57 3.40 -2.81 -1.16
N LEU A 58 2.81 -3.92 -1.59
CA LEU A 58 2.38 -5.00 -0.70
C LEU A 58 3.59 -5.71 -0.07
N GLU A 59 4.62 -6.04 -0.85
CA GLU A 59 5.86 -6.62 -0.35
C GLU A 59 6.58 -5.69 0.63
N HIS A 60 6.66 -4.39 0.33
CA HIS A 60 7.25 -3.43 1.26
C HIS A 60 6.44 -3.38 2.56
N HIS A 61 5.12 -3.39 2.48
CA HIS A 61 4.28 -3.38 3.67
C HIS A 61 4.46 -4.64 4.52
N GLU A 62 4.52 -5.82 3.91
CA GLU A 62 4.78 -7.09 4.60
C GLU A 62 6.12 -7.07 5.35
N LYS A 63 7.21 -6.65 4.67
CA LYS A 63 8.53 -6.51 5.30
C LYS A 63 8.53 -5.49 6.44
N CYS A 64 7.81 -4.38 6.27
CA CYS A 64 7.66 -3.36 7.29
C CYS A 64 6.91 -3.89 8.52
N SER A 65 5.85 -4.67 8.32
CA SER A 65 5.09 -5.32 9.39
C SER A 65 5.94 -6.34 10.14
N ALA A 66 6.65 -7.23 9.42
CA ALA A 66 7.53 -8.22 10.03
C ALA A 66 8.65 -7.58 10.88
N ARG A 67 9.25 -6.48 10.40
CA ARG A 67 10.25 -5.72 11.19
C ARG A 67 9.64 -5.18 12.49
N ARG A 68 8.42 -4.62 12.43
CA ARG A 68 7.75 -4.06 13.61
C ARG A 68 7.34 -5.12 14.62
N GLU A 69 6.96 -6.32 14.16
CA GLU A 69 6.65 -7.45 15.04
C GLU A 69 7.89 -7.97 15.78
N GLN A 70 9.07 -7.91 15.16
CA GLN A 70 10.33 -8.32 15.80
C GLN A 70 10.90 -7.27 16.77
N GLU A 71 10.50 -6.01 16.64
CA GLU A 71 10.94 -4.89 17.47
C GLU A 71 10.00 -4.59 18.66
N GLY A 72 8.87 -5.30 18.77
CA GLY A 72 7.88 -5.18 19.84
C GLY A 72 7.89 -6.34 20.82
#